data_AF-A0A938A1Y7-F1
#
_entry.id   AF-A0A938A1Y7-F1
#
_cell.length_a   1.000
_cell.length_b   1.000
_cell.length_c   1.000
_cell.angle_alpha   90.00
_cell.angle_beta   90.00
_cell.angle_gamma   90.00
#
_symmetry.space_group_name_H-M   'P 1'
#
loop_
_entity.id
_entity.type
_entity.pdbx_description
1 polymer ?
#
loop_
_entity_poly.entity_id
_entity_poly.type
_entity_poly.pdbx_seq_one_letter_code
_entity_poly.pdbx_strand_id
1 'polypeptide(L)' 'MAEWLVERGIGEDRAIFMQGGEIVAARLDWPGALASGQVEDVVLVS' A
#
# COMPACT_ATOMS: atom_id res chain seq x y z
N MET A 1 -2.82 -4.38 -22.19
CA MET A 1 -3.27 -3.20 -21.44
C MET A 1 -2.47 -3.16 -20.16
N ALA A 2 -2.10 -1.97 -19.68
CA ALA A 2 -1.43 -1.81 -18.39
C ALA A 2 -2.46 -1.29 -17.39
N GLU A 3 -2.61 -1.94 -16.24
CA GLU A 3 -3.65 -1.62 -15.28
C GLU A 3 -3.20 -1.78 -13.84
N TRP A 4 -3.74 -0.94 -12.96
CA TRP A 4 -3.62 -1.07 -11.52
C TRP A 4 -4.89 -1.70 -10.95
N LEU A 5 -4.75 -2.84 -10.30
CA LEU A 5 -5.80 -3.49 -9.54
C LEU A 5 -5.62 -3.09 -8.08
N VAL A 6 -6.59 -2.37 -7.51
CA VAL A 6 -6.57 -1.90 -6.12
C VAL A 6 -7.67 -2.59 -5.33
N GLU A 7 -7.29 -3.33 -4.29
CA GLU A 7 -8.20 -4.06 -3.41
C GLU A 7 -8.10 -3.53 -1.98
N ARG A 8 -9.25 -3.37 -1.33
CA ARG A 8 -9.33 -3.00 0.08
C ARG A 8 -9.72 -4.20 0.90
N GLY A 9 -8.85 -4.63 1.79
CA GLY A 9 -9.03 -5.80 2.64
C GLY A 9 -9.19 -5.44 4.11
N ILE A 10 -9.41 -6.46 4.94
CA ILE A 10 -9.37 -6.31 6.40
C ILE A 10 -7.95 -6.62 6.84
N GLY A 11 -7.24 -5.60 7.33
CA GLY A 11 -5.85 -5.74 7.77
C GLY A 11 -4.80 -5.55 6.67
N GLU A 12 -5.20 -5.41 5.40
CA GLU A 12 -4.32 -4.98 4.32
C GLU A 12 -5.08 -4.39 3.13
N ASP A 13 -4.51 -3.35 2.53
CA ASP A 13 -4.86 -2.86 1.20
C ASP A 13 -3.76 -3.26 0.20
N ARG A 14 -4.14 -3.56 -1.05
CA ARG A 14 -3.21 -4.06 -2.08
C ARG A 14 -3.35 -3.30 -3.38
N ALA A 15 -2.22 -2.98 -3.99
CA ALA A 15 -2.14 -2.47 -5.35
C ALA A 15 -1.22 -3.36 -6.19
N ILE A 16 -1.72 -3.84 -7.33
CA ILE A 16 -0.98 -4.71 -8.26
C ILE A 16 -0.96 -4.05 -9.64
N PHE A 17 0.23 -3.90 -10.22
CA PHE A 17 0.38 -3.43 -11.60
C PHE A 17 0.52 -4.63 -12.54
N MET A 18 -0.46 -4.78 -13.42
CA MET A 18 -0.49 -5.82 -14.44
C MET A 18 -0.07 -5.23 -15.79
N GLN A 19 0.83 -5.92 -16.49
CA GLN A 19 1.19 -5.59 -17.86
C GLN A 19 1.30 -6.87 -18.69
N GLY A 20 0.43 -7.00 -19.70
CA GLY A 20 0.50 -8.14 -20.63
C GLY A 20 0.19 -9.50 -20.00
N GLY A 21 -0.59 -9.53 -18.91
CA GLY A 21 -0.92 -10.75 -18.18
C GLY A 21 0.04 -11.09 -17.02
N GLU A 22 1.11 -10.33 -16.88
CA GLU A 22 2.12 -10.52 -15.82
C GLU A 22 2.00 -9.46 -14.73
N ILE A 23 2.29 -9.85 -13.48
CA ILE A 23 2.48 -8.91 -12.37
C ILE A 23 3.87 -8.31 -12.49
N VAL A 24 3.95 -7.00 -12.73
CA VAL A 24 5.22 -6.28 -12.89
C VAL A 24 5.60 -5.45 -11.66
N ALA A 25 4.62 -5.09 -10.82
CA ALA A 25 4.86 -4.47 -9.52
C ALA A 25 3.70 -4.76 -8.56
N ALA A 26 3.99 -4.74 -7.26
CA ALA A 26 2.98 -4.84 -6.23
C ALA A 26 3.37 -3.99 -5.01
N ARG A 27 2.36 -3.48 -4.31
CA ARG A 27 2.50 -2.82 -3.01
C ARG A 27 1.40 -3.32 -2.07
N LEU A 28 1.80 -3.67 -0.86
CA LEU A 28 0.91 -3.93 0.26
C LEU A 28 0.95 -2.73 1.21
N ASP A 29 -0.19 -2.37 1.76
CA ASP A 29 -0.31 -1.37 2.80
C ASP A 29 -1.04 -2.00 3.99
N TRP A 30 -0.37 -2.06 5.14
CA TRP A 30 -0.95 -2.61 6.37
C TRP A 30 -1.37 -1.47 7.29
N PRO A 31 -2.59 -1.51 7.86
CA PRO A 31 -3.04 -0.51 8.81
C PRO A 31 -2.09 -0.41 10.01
N GLY A 32 -1.70 0.82 10.37
CA GLY A 32 -0.86 1.10 11.55
C GLY A 32 0.65 1.05 11.30
N ALA A 33 1.10 0.75 10.09
CA ALA A 33 2.50 0.94 9.71
C ALA A 33 2.81 2.43 9.49
N LEU A 34 4.03 2.85 9.82
CA LEU A 34 4.53 4.17 9.43
C LEU A 34 4.93 4.16 7.94
N ALA A 35 4.51 5.18 7.20
CA ALA A 35 4.89 5.35 5.80
C ALA A 35 6.06 6.34 5.65
N SER A 36 6.92 6.09 4.65
CA SER A 36 7.98 7.04 4.31
C SER A 36 7.38 8.38 3.89
N GLY A 37 7.89 9.47 4.46
CA GLY A 37 7.35 10.82 4.23
C GLY A 37 6.07 11.12 4.99
N GLN A 38 5.57 10.21 5.84
CA GLN A 38 4.46 10.48 6.73
C GLN A 38 4.85 11.59 7.71
N VAL A 39 4.01 12.63 7.77
CA VAL A 39 4.09 13.74 8.73
C VAL A 39 2.83 13.69 9.56
N GLU A 40 2.99 13.49 10.87
CA GLU A 40 1.89 13.36 11.82
C GLU A 40 2.20 14.14 13.09
N ASP A 41 1.14 14.61 13.74
CA ASP A 41 1.24 15.11 15.10
C ASP A 41 1.34 13.94 16.07
N VAL A 42 2.34 13.96 16.95
CA VAL A 42 2.60 12.86 17.90
C VAL A 42 2.73 13.38 19.33
N VAL A 43 2.35 12.53 20.29
CA VAL A 43 2.61 12.76 21.71
C VAL A 43 3.86 11.97 22.08
N LEU A 44 4.87 12.65 22.62
CA LEU A 44 6.07 11.99 23.14
C LEU A 44 5.70 11.15 24.38
N VAL A 45 6.05 9.86 24.34
CA VAL A 45 5.86 8.93 25.45
C VAL A 45 7.21 8.30 25.83
N SER A 46 7.77 8.81 26.94
CA SER A 46 9.01 8.43 27.69
C SER A 46 10.28 8.07 26.94
#